data_AF-A0A8J2VQE6-F1
#
_entry.id   AF-A0A8J2VQE6-F1
#
_cell.length_a   1.000
_cell.length_b   1.000
_cell.length_c   1.000
_cell.angle_alpha   90.00
_cell.angle_beta   90.00
_cell.angle_gamma   90.00
#
_symmetry.space_group_name_H-M   'P 1'
#
loop_
_entity.id
_entity.type
_entity.pdbx_description
1 polymer ?
#
loop_
_entity_poly.entity_id
_entity_poly.type
_entity_poly.pdbx_seq_one_letter_code
_entity_poly.pdbx_strand_id
1 'polypeptide(L)' 'MKKYLVFVGSFSAAFLLLQILSGLLLTLFYTSSMPWGKLSALSSQVEFGRATVIPPLVIALLALGIAFGVTTLFSKRASR' A
#
# COMPACT_ATOMS: atom_id res chain seq x y z
N MET A 1 -16.54 -7.29 -21.40
CA MET A 1 -16.66 -6.17 -20.44
C MET A 1 -16.72 -6.62 -18.97
N LYS A 2 -17.66 -7.49 -18.56
CA LYS A 2 -17.86 -7.85 -17.11
C LYS A 2 -16.61 -8.42 -16.41
N LYS A 3 -15.82 -9.27 -17.08
CA LYS A 3 -14.60 -9.87 -16.49
C LYS A 3 -13.52 -8.83 -16.15
N TYR A 4 -13.40 -7.78 -16.98
CA TYR A 4 -12.46 -6.68 -16.73
C TYR A 4 -12.92 -5.79 -15.56
N LEU A 5 -14.23 -5.55 -15.43
CA LEU A 5 -14.79 -4.81 -14.30
C LEU A 5 -14.55 -5.55 -12.96
N VAL A 6 -14.69 -6.88 -12.95
CA VAL A 6 -14.39 -7.71 -11.77
C VAL A 6 -12.90 -7.62 -11.41
N PHE A 7 -12.01 -7.68 -12.40
CA PHE A 7 -10.58 -7.55 -12.18
C PHE A 7 -10.19 -6.18 -11.62
N VAL A 8 -10.61 -5.08 -12.28
CA VAL A 8 -10.28 -3.71 -11.86
C VAL A 8 -10.87 -3.41 -10.48
N GLY A 9 -12.11 -3.84 -10.22
CA GLY A 9 -12.74 -3.70 -8.92
C GLY A 9 -11.98 -4.45 -7.82
N SER A 10 -11.62 -5.71 -8.08
CA SER A 10 -10.85 -6.52 -7.13
C SER A 10 -9.45 -5.96 -6.89
N PHE A 11 -8.77 -5.48 -7.94
CA PHE A 11 -7.45 -4.87 -7.82
C PHE A 11 -7.50 -3.61 -6.97
N SER A 12 -8.45 -2.71 -7.27
CA SER A 12 -8.59 -1.45 -6.54
C SER A 12 -8.90 -1.69 -5.06
N ALA A 13 -9.80 -2.63 -4.76
CA ALA A 13 -10.14 -3.00 -3.39
C ALA A 13 -8.94 -3.60 -2.64
N ALA A 14 -8.23 -4.56 -3.25
CA ALA A 14 -7.06 -5.19 -2.65
C ALA A 14 -5.92 -4.19 -2.42
N PHE A 15 -5.67 -3.30 -3.39
CA PHE A 15 -4.65 -2.27 -3.30
C PHE A 15 -4.93 -1.30 -2.14
N LEU A 16 -6.16 -0.76 -2.06
CA LEU A 16 -6.55 0.14 -0.97
C LEU A 16 -6.42 -0.52 0.41
N LEU A 17 -6.88 -1.77 0.54
CA LEU A 17 -6.76 -2.53 1.79
C LEU A 17 -5.29 -2.70 2.20
N LEU A 18 -4.43 -3.13 1.27
CA LEU A 18 -3.01 -3.31 1.55
C LEU A 18 -2.33 -1.98 1.90
N GLN A 19 -2.71 -0.89 1.24
CA GLN A 19 -2.17 0.45 1.53
C GLN A 19 -2.54 0.91 2.94
N ILE A 20 -3.81 0.74 3.34
CA ILE A 20 -4.29 1.08 4.69
C ILE A 20 -3.57 0.22 5.73
N LEU A 21 -3.49 -1.09 5.53
CA LEU A 21 -2.81 -2.00 6.44
C LEU A 21 -1.32 -1.65 6.57
N SER A 22 -0.65 -1.35 5.47
CA SER A 22 0.74 -0.91 5.48
C SER A 22 0.92 0.41 6.24
N GLY A 23 0.01 1.37 6.05
CA GLY A 23 0.04 2.65 6.77
C GLY A 23 -0.19 2.48 8.28
N LEU A 24 -1.12 1.61 8.66
CA LEU A 24 -1.37 1.26 10.07
C LEU A 24 -0.13 0.60 10.69
N LEU A 25 0.48 -0.36 9.98
CA LEU A 25 1.68 -1.04 10.44
C LEU A 25 2.83 -0.04 10.62
N LEU A 26 3.01 0.87 9.66
CA LEU A 26 4.01 1.93 9.76
C LEU A 26 3.77 2.82 10.98
N THR A 27 2.52 3.16 11.26
CA THR A 27 2.14 3.97 12.43
C THR A 27 2.43 3.24 13.74
N LEU A 28 2.14 1.95 13.82
CA LEU A 28 2.41 1.13 15.01
C LEU A 28 3.91 1.04 15.34
N PHE A 29 4.77 1.00 14.32
CA PHE A 29 6.22 0.96 14.48
C PHE A 29 6.89 2.34 14.44
N TYR A 30 6.13 3.42 14.28
CA TYR A 30 6.67 4.77 14.23
C TYR A 30 7.04 5.25 15.63
N THR A 31 8.33 5.48 15.87
CA THR A 31 8.81 6.16 17.07
C THR A 31 9.11 7.63 16.75
N SER A 32 8.45 8.55 17.46
CA SER A 32 8.67 9.99 17.25
C SER A 32 9.90 10.44 18.03
N SER A 33 11.08 10.39 17.41
CA SER A 33 12.30 10.96 17.98
C SER A 33 12.42 12.43 17.60
N MET A 34 11.56 13.30 18.12
CA MET A 34 11.74 14.74 17.99
C MET A 34 12.53 15.26 19.21
N PRO A 35 13.83 15.63 19.06
CA PRO A 35 14.59 16.14 20.19
C PRO A 35 14.17 17.57 20.46
N TRP A 36 13.28 17.76 21.44
CA TRP A 36 12.80 19.08 21.89
C TRP A 36 13.94 20.04 22.28
N GLY A 37 15.15 19.54 22.53
CA GLY A 37 16.34 20.33 22.90
C GLY A 37 17.16 20.93 21.74
N LYS A 38 16.80 20.72 20.47
CA LYS A 38 17.55 21.25 19.29
C LYS A 38 16.85 22.41 18.55
N LEU A 39 15.86 23.05 19.16
CA LEU A 39 15.13 24.18 18.53
C LEU A 39 16.02 25.40 18.23
N SER A 40 17.15 25.58 18.91
CA SER A 40 18.03 26.74 18.67
C SER A 40 19.04 26.56 17.53
N ALA A 41 19.07 25.40 16.85
CA ALA A 41 20.02 25.07 15.78
C ALA A 41 19.33 24.47 14.54
N LEU A 42 18.13 24.94 14.20
CA LEU A 42 17.41 24.56 12.99
C LEU A 42 18.14 25.12 11.75
N SER A 43 19.12 24.35 11.25
CA SER A 43 19.61 24.51 9.88
C SER A 43 18.43 24.41 8.92
N SER A 44 18.31 25.35 7.97
CA SER A 44 17.28 25.39 6.92
C SER A 44 17.46 24.29 5.85
N GLN A 45 18.04 23.15 6.24
CA GLN A 45 18.26 22.01 5.39
C GLN A 45 17.07 21.06 5.54
N VAL A 46 16.28 20.97 4.47
CA VAL A 46 15.18 20.02 4.38
C VAL A 46 15.77 18.63 4.16
N GLU A 47 15.91 17.87 5.23
CA GLU A 47 16.19 16.43 5.16
C GLU A 47 14.93 15.74 4.63
N PHE A 48 14.95 15.31 3.36
CA PHE A 48 13.94 14.38 2.87
C PHE A 48 14.12 13.07 3.64
N GLY A 49 13.16 12.76 4.51
CA GLY A 49 13.17 11.54 5.31
C GLY A 49 13.40 10.28 4.46
N ARG A 50 14.07 9.29 5.03
CA ARG A 50 14.42 8.03 4.35
C ARG A 50 13.22 7.44 3.59
N ALA A 51 13.47 7.05 2.35
CA ALA A 51 12.47 6.45 1.46
C ALA A 51 11.75 5.26 2.14
N THR A 52 10.45 5.16 1.86
CA THR A 52 9.49 4.21 2.44
C THR A 52 10.01 2.78 2.55
N VAL A 53 9.79 2.14 3.71
CA VAL A 53 10.20 0.76 4.04
C VAL A 53 9.66 -0.28 3.05
N ILE A 54 8.50 -0.01 2.43
CA ILE A 54 7.90 -0.88 1.39
C ILE A 54 7.58 0.00 0.17
N PRO A 55 8.20 -0.24 -1.00
CA PRO A 55 7.87 0.49 -2.22
C PRO A 55 6.41 0.26 -2.64
N PRO A 56 5.69 1.29 -3.12
CA PRO A 56 4.32 1.15 -3.63
C PRO A 56 4.17 0.07 -4.72
N LEU A 57 5.24 -0.19 -5.48
CA LEU A 57 5.29 -1.23 -6.50
C LEU A 57 5.07 -2.62 -5.92
N VAL A 58 5.61 -2.93 -4.73
CA VAL A 58 5.43 -4.23 -4.08
C VAL A 58 3.97 -4.44 -3.70
N ILE A 59 3.34 -3.40 -3.14
CA ILE A 59 1.92 -3.41 -2.80
C ILE A 59 1.06 -3.61 -4.06
N ALA A 60 1.40 -2.93 -5.16
CA ALA A 60 0.71 -3.09 -6.43
C ALA A 60 0.83 -4.51 -6.99
N LEU A 61 2.00 -5.14 -6.91
CA LEU A 61 2.21 -6.52 -7.37
C LEU A 61 1.43 -7.53 -6.52
N LEU A 62 1.36 -7.34 -5.20
CA LEU A 62 0.53 -8.17 -4.32
C LEU A 62 -0.96 -8.01 -4.63
N ALA A 63 -1.43 -6.77 -4.79
CA ALA A 63 -2.81 -6.49 -5.20
C ALA A 63 -3.14 -7.12 -6.56
N LEU A 64 -2.19 -7.10 -7.50
CA LEU A 64 -2.32 -7.74 -8.81
C LEU A 64 -2.49 -9.26 -8.69
N GLY A 65 -1.67 -9.92 -7.86
CA GLY A 65 -1.79 -11.36 -7.61
C GLY A 65 -3.16 -11.74 -7.01
N ILE A 66 -3.63 -10.96 -6.03
CA ILE A 66 -4.96 -11.14 -5.42
C ILE A 66 -6.05 -10.97 -6.48
N ALA A 67 -6.02 -9.88 -7.24
CA ALA A 67 -7.01 -9.60 -8.28
C ALA A 67 -7.05 -10.67 -9.37
N PHE A 68 -5.89 -11.17 -9.77
CA PHE A 68 -5.78 -12.26 -10.73
C PHE A 68 -6.43 -13.55 -10.20
N GLY A 69 -6.13 -13.92 -8.95
CA GLY A 69 -6.72 -15.09 -8.29
C GLY A 69 -8.24 -15.00 -8.14
N VAL A 70 -8.75 -13.83 -7.70
CA VAL A 70 -10.19 -13.59 -7.60
C VAL A 70 -10.87 -13.68 -8.95
N THR A 71 -10.27 -13.08 -9.99
CA THR A 71 -10.85 -13.07 -11.34
C THR A 71 -10.88 -14.47 -11.95
N THR A 72 -9.84 -15.28 -11.75
CA THR A 72 -9.80 -16.67 -12.24
C THR A 72 -10.80 -17.57 -11.50
N LEU A 73 -11.01 -17.36 -10.20
CA LEU A 73 -12.01 -18.09 -9.42
C LEU A 73 -13.44 -17.77 -9.90
N PHE A 74 -13.75 -16.48 -10.11
CA PHE A 74 -15.03 -16.04 -10.64
C PHE A 74 -15.28 -16.53 -12.07
N SER A 75 -14.24 -16.56 -12.92
CA SER A 75 -14.40 -17.07 -14.29
C SER A 75 -14.63 -18.59 -14.32
N LYS A 76 -14.03 -19.36 -13.41
CA LYS A 76 -14.31 -20.80 -13.28
C LYS A 76 -15.73 -21.07 -12.80
N ARG A 77 -16.23 -20.29 -11.83
CA ARG A 77 -17.61 -20.42 -11.34
C ARG A 77 -18.67 -20.06 -12.39
N ALA A 78 -18.40 -19.11 -13.26
CA ALA A 78 -19.34 -18.70 -14.31
C ALA A 78 -19.42 -19.67 -15.51
N SER A 79 -18.55 -20.70 -15.56
CA SER A 79 -18.50 -21.72 -16.63
C SER A 79 -19.04 -23.09 -16.20
N ARG A 80 -19.44 -23.24 -14.93
CA ARG A 80 -20.23 -24.37 -14.42
C ARG A 80 -21.68 -23.95 -14.35
#